data_AF-A0A7C4UJH3-F1
#
_entry.id   AF-A0A7C4UJH3-F1
#
_cell.length_a   1.000
_cell.length_b   1.000
_cell.length_c   1.000
_cell.angle_alpha   90.00
_cell.angle_beta   90.00
_cell.angle_gamma   90.00
#
_symmetry.space_group_name_H-M   'P 1'
#
loop_
_entity.id
_entity.type
_entity.pdbx_description
1 polymer ?
#
loop_
_entity_poly.entity_id
_entity_poly.type
_entity_poly.pdbx_seq_one_letter_code
_entity_poly.pdbx_strand_id
1 'polypeptide(L)'
;MPLELVDFPVTELRLGRVFRYQAGVLEIDRRELSELVRQDARIEDVTFDIVHRGDRVRVTGIRDIVEPRVKISGQGQVFPGILSAVEPVGSGRTHRLSGMAVVATAAFEGSARAGLAVQRSAILDMWGPGAESSRFSKLAGMVLVLKLKSGLSDWDAHCA
;
A
#
# COMPACT_ATOMS: atom_id res chain seq x y z
N MET A 1 -5.73 -20.07 20.80
CA MET A 1 -6.03 -20.41 19.38
C MET A 1 -4.77 -20.14 18.56
N PRO A 2 -4.30 -21.06 17.70
CA PRO A 2 -3.17 -20.78 16.82
C PRO A 2 -3.51 -19.65 15.83
N LEU A 3 -2.49 -19.02 15.24
CA LEU A 3 -2.70 -18.07 14.14
C LEU A 3 -3.08 -18.83 12.87
N GLU A 4 -4.17 -18.42 12.25
CA GLU A 4 -4.62 -18.86 10.94
C GLU A 4 -4.50 -17.70 9.95
N LEU A 5 -3.78 -17.94 8.86
CA LEU A 5 -3.70 -17.03 7.71
C LEU A 5 -4.50 -17.63 6.55
N VAL A 6 -5.54 -16.92 6.14
CA VAL A 6 -6.40 -17.31 5.02
C VAL A 6 -6.04 -16.46 3.81
N ASP A 7 -5.68 -17.14 2.72
CA ASP A 7 -5.23 -16.51 1.50
C ASP A 7 -6.37 -16.34 0.51
N PHE A 8 -6.49 -15.11 0.00
CA PHE A 8 -7.33 -14.77 -1.14
C PHE A 8 -6.38 -14.30 -2.27
N PRO A 9 -5.92 -15.22 -3.14
CA PRO A 9 -4.90 -14.90 -4.13
C PRO A 9 -5.42 -13.96 -5.21
N VAL A 10 -4.78 -12.81 -5.37
CA VAL A 10 -5.06 -11.83 -6.44
C VAL A 10 -4.09 -12.09 -7.59
N THR A 11 -4.62 -12.53 -8.72
CA THR A 11 -3.89 -12.74 -9.97
C THR A 11 -4.08 -11.59 -10.94
N GLU A 12 -5.22 -10.90 -10.84
CA GLU A 12 -5.56 -9.76 -11.68
C GLU A 12 -6.21 -8.66 -10.83
N LEU A 13 -5.81 -7.42 -11.10
CA LEU A 13 -6.27 -6.23 -10.42
C LEU A 13 -6.88 -5.29 -11.46
N ARG A 14 -8.04 -4.69 -11.16
CA ARG A 14 -8.72 -3.76 -12.07
C ARG A 14 -9.31 -2.59 -11.30
N LEU A 15 -9.19 -1.39 -11.87
CA LEU A 15 -9.98 -0.24 -11.45
C LEU A 15 -11.35 -0.31 -12.13
N GLY A 16 -12.40 -0.14 -11.36
CA GLY A 16 -13.78 -0.27 -11.80
C GLY A 16 -14.71 0.66 -11.02
N ARG A 17 -15.94 0.20 -10.83
CA ARG A 17 -17.04 0.97 -10.18
C ARG A 17 -17.69 0.23 -9.02
N VAL A 18 -17.10 -0.90 -8.61
CA VAL A 18 -17.55 -1.71 -7.48
C VAL A 18 -16.34 -2.37 -6.83
N PHE A 19 -16.45 -2.64 -5.53
CA PHE A 19 -15.56 -3.58 -4.87
C PHE A 19 -16.04 -5.00 -5.06
N ARG A 20 -15.24 -5.82 -5.75
CA ARG A 20 -15.58 -7.21 -5.99
C ARG A 20 -14.33 -8.06 -6.11
N TYR A 21 -14.33 -9.19 -5.42
CA TYR A 21 -13.35 -10.25 -5.59
C TYR A 21 -14.03 -11.50 -6.14
N GLN A 22 -13.56 -12.00 -7.28
CA GLN A 22 -14.10 -13.22 -7.89
C GLN A 22 -13.00 -13.99 -8.61
N ALA A 23 -12.76 -15.24 -8.17
CA ALA A 23 -11.83 -16.17 -8.80
C ALA A 23 -10.42 -15.57 -9.07
N GLY A 24 -9.90 -14.79 -8.12
CA GLY A 24 -8.58 -14.15 -8.20
C GLY A 24 -8.52 -12.81 -8.92
N VAL A 25 -9.65 -12.35 -9.47
CA VAL A 25 -9.79 -11.00 -10.02
C VAL A 25 -10.34 -10.07 -8.94
N LEU A 26 -9.60 -9.01 -8.64
CA LEU A 26 -10.01 -7.95 -7.73
C LEU A 26 -10.36 -6.68 -8.53
N GLU A 27 -11.64 -6.31 -8.50
CA GLU A 27 -12.13 -5.02 -8.97
C GLU A 27 -12.26 -4.05 -7.80
N ILE A 28 -11.75 -2.85 -7.98
CA ILE A 28 -11.71 -1.78 -6.98
C ILE A 28 -12.52 -0.59 -7.48
N ASP A 29 -13.48 -0.13 -6.69
CA ASP A 29 -14.19 1.11 -6.99
C ASP A 29 -13.23 2.29 -6.79
N ARG A 30 -12.86 2.91 -7.91
CA ARG A 30 -11.93 4.06 -7.90
C ARG A 30 -12.49 5.24 -7.11
N ARG A 31 -13.79 5.52 -7.25
CA ARG A 31 -14.42 6.70 -6.63
C ARG A 31 -14.50 6.49 -5.12
N GLU A 32 -15.03 5.36 -4.68
CA GLU A 32 -15.16 5.06 -3.26
C GLU A 32 -13.78 4.97 -2.58
N LEU A 33 -12.77 4.40 -3.26
CA LEU A 33 -11.40 4.40 -2.74
C LEU A 33 -10.80 5.82 -2.66
N SER A 34 -11.01 6.67 -3.67
CA SER A 34 -10.61 8.09 -3.61
C SER A 34 -11.25 8.80 -2.42
N GLU A 35 -12.54 8.61 -2.20
CA GLU A 35 -13.28 9.21 -1.09
C GLU A 35 -12.76 8.73 0.26
N LEU A 36 -12.46 7.43 0.40
CA LEU A 36 -11.87 6.86 1.61
C LEU A 36 -10.49 7.45 1.91
N VAL A 37 -9.59 7.50 0.92
CA VAL A 37 -8.23 8.04 1.11
C VAL A 37 -8.29 9.53 1.48
N ARG A 38 -9.18 10.30 0.87
CA ARG A 38 -9.35 11.74 1.16
C ARG A 38 -10.00 12.03 2.52
N GLN A 39 -10.38 11.02 3.31
CA GLN A 39 -10.75 11.23 4.71
C GLN A 39 -9.55 11.69 5.55
N ASP A 40 -8.33 11.37 5.12
CA ASP A 40 -7.14 11.95 5.71
C ASP A 40 -6.99 13.42 5.29
N ALA A 41 -7.12 14.33 6.24
CA ALA A 41 -7.07 15.76 6.00
C ALA A 41 -5.72 16.27 5.47
N ARG A 42 -4.65 15.45 5.52
CA ARG A 42 -3.31 15.79 5.00
C ARG A 42 -3.19 15.53 3.50
N ILE A 43 -4.09 14.72 2.95
CA ILE A 43 -4.11 14.38 1.52
C ILE A 43 -4.99 15.42 0.79
N GLU A 44 -4.41 16.09 -0.21
CA GLU A 44 -5.13 16.99 -1.11
C GLU A 44 -5.84 16.22 -2.21
N ASP A 45 -5.14 15.26 -2.82
CA ASP A 45 -5.66 14.45 -3.91
C ASP A 45 -4.98 13.07 -3.96
N VAL A 46 -5.62 12.12 -4.66
CA VAL A 46 -5.08 10.80 -4.94
C VAL A 46 -5.45 10.36 -6.36
N THR A 47 -4.46 9.86 -7.09
CA THR A 47 -4.66 9.09 -8.32
C THR A 47 -4.19 7.65 -8.12
N PHE A 48 -4.71 6.74 -8.95
CA PHE A 48 -4.41 5.32 -8.85
C PHE A 48 -3.91 4.79 -10.17
N ASP A 49 -2.84 3.99 -10.11
CA ASP A 49 -2.33 3.21 -11.22
C ASP A 49 -2.25 1.74 -10.84
N ILE A 50 -2.37 0.86 -11.83
CA ILE A 50 -2.15 -0.57 -11.66
C ILE A 50 -0.87 -0.95 -12.41
N VAL A 51 0.00 -1.69 -11.74
CA VAL A 51 1.21 -2.24 -12.34
C VAL A 51 1.27 -3.75 -12.16
N HIS A 52 1.72 -4.44 -13.20
CA HIS A 52 1.91 -5.87 -13.23
C HIS A 52 3.36 -6.24 -13.50
N ARG A 53 3.70 -7.48 -13.17
CA ARG A 53 5.02 -8.05 -13.50
C ARG A 53 5.26 -7.95 -15.01
N GLY A 54 6.40 -7.39 -15.38
CA GLY A 54 6.83 -7.24 -16.77
C GLY A 54 6.44 -5.91 -17.41
N ASP A 55 5.61 -5.11 -16.76
CA ASP A 55 5.30 -3.77 -17.22
C ASP A 55 6.58 -2.94 -17.30
N ARG A 56 6.74 -2.19 -18.40
CA ARG A 56 7.91 -1.32 -18.63
C ARG A 56 7.80 -0.02 -17.85
N VAL A 57 7.59 -0.14 -16.54
CA VAL A 57 7.33 0.95 -15.60
C VAL A 57 8.31 0.87 -14.43
N ARG A 58 8.69 2.05 -13.93
CA ARG A 58 9.39 2.26 -12.66
C ARG A 58 8.49 3.11 -11.76
N VAL A 59 8.18 2.60 -10.58
CA VAL A 59 7.49 3.36 -9.53
C VAL A 59 8.53 4.09 -8.68
N THR A 60 8.31 5.37 -8.40
CA THR A 60 9.22 6.23 -7.62
C THR A 60 8.46 6.92 -6.49
N GLY A 61 9.19 7.55 -5.56
CA GLY A 61 8.56 8.26 -4.44
C GLY A 61 7.80 7.33 -3.49
N ILE A 62 8.21 6.05 -3.45
CA ILE A 62 7.56 5.03 -2.62
C ILE A 62 7.77 5.37 -1.16
N ARG A 63 6.67 5.36 -0.41
CA ARG A 63 6.60 5.56 1.04
C ARG A 63 6.53 4.23 1.76
N ASP A 64 5.66 3.33 1.28
CA ASP A 64 5.53 1.98 1.81
C ASP A 64 4.91 1.04 0.74
N ILE A 65 5.11 -0.27 0.94
CA ILE A 65 4.53 -1.34 0.13
C ILE A 65 3.91 -2.35 1.08
N VAL A 66 2.58 -2.43 1.08
CA VAL A 66 1.83 -3.21 2.09
C VAL A 66 0.95 -4.26 1.40
N GLU A 67 1.03 -5.51 1.87
CA GLU A 67 0.07 -6.54 1.51
C GLU A 67 -1.25 -6.28 2.26
N PRO A 68 -2.41 -6.17 1.58
CA PRO A 68 -3.68 -5.92 2.25
C PRO A 68 -4.10 -7.09 3.14
N ARG A 69 -4.47 -6.78 4.39
CA ARG A 69 -4.88 -7.77 5.40
C ARG A 69 -6.00 -7.24 6.25
N VAL A 70 -6.80 -8.15 6.82
CA VAL A 70 -7.82 -7.84 7.81
C VAL A 70 -7.87 -8.93 8.88
N LYS A 71 -7.98 -8.50 10.15
CA LYS A 71 -8.18 -9.41 11.28
C LYS A 71 -9.67 -9.74 11.39
N ILE A 72 -10.02 -11.03 11.28
CA ILE A 72 -11.42 -11.48 11.33
C ILE A 72 -11.81 -11.89 12.75
N SER A 73 -10.89 -12.52 13.48
CA SER A 73 -11.13 -12.94 14.86
C SER A 73 -9.82 -13.08 15.63
N GLY A 74 -9.92 -13.07 16.96
CA GLY A 74 -8.78 -13.09 17.88
C GLY A 74 -8.50 -11.71 18.47
N GLN A 75 -7.45 -11.64 19.29
CA GLN A 75 -7.04 -10.40 19.94
C GLN A 75 -6.31 -9.46 18.96
N GLY A 76 -6.55 -8.15 19.14
CA GLY A 76 -5.91 -7.06 18.43
C GLY A 76 -6.26 -6.91 16.96
N GLN A 77 -5.45 -6.14 16.23
CA GLN A 77 -5.63 -5.81 14.82
C GLN A 77 -4.37 -6.10 13.99
N VAL A 78 -4.50 -6.03 12.66
CA VAL A 78 -3.33 -6.01 11.78
C VAL A 78 -2.55 -4.70 11.99
N PHE A 79 -1.22 -4.76 11.91
CA PHE A 79 -0.34 -3.60 12.11
C PHE A 79 -0.52 -2.89 13.48
N PRO A 80 -0.35 -3.60 14.61
CA PRO A 80 -0.47 -2.99 15.94
C PRO A 80 0.59 -1.91 16.15
N GLY A 81 0.20 -0.81 16.81
CA GLY A 81 0.99 0.43 16.93
C GLY A 81 0.74 1.43 15.79
N ILE A 82 0.15 0.99 14.68
CA ILE A 82 -0.27 1.87 13.58
C ILE A 82 -1.80 1.97 13.54
N LEU A 83 -2.51 0.83 13.46
CA LEU A 83 -3.97 0.79 13.37
C LEU A 83 -4.67 0.54 14.72
N SER A 84 -3.91 0.10 15.73
CA SER A 84 -4.41 -0.17 17.07
C SER A 84 -3.31 0.04 18.12
N ALA A 85 -3.63 -0.15 19.40
CA ALA A 85 -2.62 -0.21 20.44
C ALA A 85 -1.60 -1.34 20.17
N VAL A 86 -0.40 -1.18 20.73
CA VAL A 86 0.64 -2.21 20.65
C VAL A 86 0.22 -3.40 21.51
N GLU A 87 -0.09 -4.53 20.86
CA GLU A 87 -0.53 -5.75 21.52
C GLU A 87 -0.09 -7.01 20.75
N PRO A 88 -0.05 -8.19 21.39
CA PRO A 88 0.25 -9.45 20.71
C PRO A 88 -0.86 -9.87 19.74
N VAL A 89 -0.50 -10.07 18.46
CA VAL A 89 -1.47 -10.41 17.39
C VAL A 89 -1.22 -11.78 16.74
N GLY A 90 -0.37 -12.60 17.36
CA GLY A 90 0.06 -13.93 16.89
C GLY A 90 -0.95 -15.08 17.11
N SER A 91 -2.23 -14.77 17.29
CA SER A 91 -3.33 -15.72 17.42
C SER A 91 -4.54 -15.19 16.66
N GLY A 92 -5.55 -16.02 16.35
CA GLY A 92 -6.72 -15.52 15.61
C GLY A 92 -6.75 -15.94 14.15
N ARG A 93 -7.73 -15.43 13.42
CA ARG A 93 -7.84 -15.57 11.96
C ARG A 93 -7.61 -14.24 11.28
N THR A 94 -6.70 -14.23 10.31
CA THR A 94 -6.38 -13.06 9.49
C THR A 94 -6.55 -13.42 8.01
N HIS A 95 -7.32 -12.63 7.29
CA HIS A 95 -7.44 -12.78 5.84
C HIS A 95 -6.44 -11.85 5.16
N ARG A 96 -5.87 -12.29 4.04
CA ARG A 96 -4.98 -11.46 3.21
C ARG A 96 -5.28 -11.60 1.72
N LEU A 97 -5.09 -10.50 0.99
CA LEU A 97 -5.10 -10.49 -0.46
C LEU A 97 -3.69 -10.81 -0.96
N SER A 98 -3.34 -12.10 -0.99
CA SER A 98 -2.00 -12.54 -1.38
C SER A 98 -1.75 -12.32 -2.88
N GLY A 99 -0.51 -12.10 -3.30
CA GLY A 99 -0.18 -11.86 -4.72
C GLY A 99 -0.37 -10.42 -5.20
N MET A 100 -0.86 -9.52 -4.34
CA MET A 100 -0.89 -8.08 -4.60
C MET A 100 -0.22 -7.27 -3.49
N ALA A 101 0.07 -6.01 -3.78
CA ALA A 101 0.43 -5.01 -2.78
C ALA A 101 -0.20 -3.65 -3.10
N VAL A 102 -0.43 -2.87 -2.06
CA VAL A 102 -0.68 -1.44 -2.16
C VAL A 102 0.66 -0.72 -2.07
N VAL A 103 0.99 0.08 -3.08
CA VAL A 103 2.23 0.86 -3.16
C VAL A 103 1.89 2.32 -2.93
N ALA A 104 2.12 2.81 -1.72
CA ALA A 104 1.89 4.21 -1.39
C ALA A 104 3.04 5.06 -1.93
N THR A 105 2.73 6.07 -2.73
CA THR A 105 3.70 7.01 -3.29
C THR A 105 3.26 8.44 -3.03
N ALA A 106 4.22 9.32 -2.81
CA ALA A 106 3.95 10.74 -2.67
C ALA A 106 5.13 11.54 -3.21
N ALA A 107 4.82 12.63 -3.92
CA ALA A 107 5.79 13.68 -4.15
C ALA A 107 5.93 14.49 -2.86
N PHE A 108 6.98 14.20 -2.10
CA PHE A 108 7.35 14.96 -0.92
C PHE A 108 8.84 15.26 -0.99
N GLU A 109 9.21 16.48 -0.66
CA GLU A 109 10.61 16.87 -0.44
C GLU A 109 10.75 17.27 1.02
N GLY A 110 11.36 16.41 1.83
CA GLY A 110 11.65 16.72 3.22
C GLY A 110 12.53 17.95 3.38
N SER A 111 12.34 18.68 4.48
CA SER A 111 13.14 19.86 4.79
C SER A 111 14.60 19.51 5.12
N ALA A 112 14.84 18.31 5.65
CA ALA A 112 16.18 17.81 5.97
C ALA A 112 17.01 17.53 4.71
N ARG A 113 18.14 18.23 4.58
CA ARG A 113 19.08 18.09 3.44
C ARG A 113 20.30 17.21 3.75
N ALA A 114 20.57 16.91 5.01
CA ALA A 114 21.67 16.04 5.45
C ALA A 114 21.30 15.25 6.72
N GLY A 115 22.03 14.16 6.98
CA GLY A 115 21.83 13.30 8.16
C GLY A 115 20.83 12.17 7.99
N LEU A 116 20.43 11.56 9.11
CA LEU A 116 19.56 10.36 9.13
C LEU A 116 18.11 10.65 8.75
N ALA A 117 17.67 11.91 8.89
CA ALA A 117 16.32 12.35 8.54
C ALA A 117 16.15 12.71 7.05
N VAL A 118 17.21 12.60 6.24
CA VAL A 118 17.12 12.88 4.80
C VAL A 118 16.21 11.86 4.14
N GLN A 119 15.26 12.38 3.37
CA GLN A 119 14.39 11.54 2.57
C GLN A 119 15.20 10.76 1.54
N ARG A 120 15.02 9.44 1.56
CA ARG A 120 15.53 8.54 0.53
C ARG A 120 14.36 8.11 -0.32
N SER A 121 14.44 8.33 -1.63
CA SER A 121 13.43 7.80 -2.54
C SER A 121 13.73 6.33 -2.81
N ALA A 122 12.83 5.45 -2.38
CA ALA A 122 12.79 4.09 -2.91
C ALA A 122 12.23 4.09 -4.34
N ILE A 123 12.65 3.10 -5.12
CA ILE A 123 12.14 2.83 -6.46
C ILE A 123 11.76 1.35 -6.57
N LEU A 124 10.80 1.05 -7.43
CA LEU A 124 10.42 -0.31 -7.80
C LEU A 124 10.36 -0.43 -9.31
N ASP A 125 11.27 -1.22 -9.88
CA ASP A 125 11.19 -1.63 -11.27
C ASP A 125 10.25 -2.82 -11.43
N MET A 126 9.35 -2.75 -12.41
CA MET A 126 8.45 -3.85 -12.76
C MET A 126 8.99 -4.69 -13.94
N TRP A 127 10.09 -4.27 -14.56
CA TRP A 127 10.80 -5.00 -15.61
C TRP A 127 12.34 -4.92 -15.46
N GLY A 128 13.04 -5.77 -16.22
CA GLY A 128 14.50 -5.76 -16.30
C GLY A 128 15.20 -6.23 -15.01
N PRO A 129 16.53 -6.02 -14.90
CA PRO A 129 17.32 -6.53 -13.78
C PRO A 129 16.87 -6.00 -12.41
N GLY A 130 16.38 -4.75 -12.35
CA GLY A 130 15.83 -4.17 -11.12
C GLY A 130 14.64 -4.97 -10.61
N ALA A 131 13.72 -5.36 -11.50
CA ALA A 131 12.58 -6.20 -11.16
C ALA A 131 12.99 -7.59 -10.67
N GLU A 132 14.00 -8.21 -11.28
CA GLU A 132 14.48 -9.55 -10.87
C GLU A 132 15.00 -9.58 -9.43
N SER A 133 15.61 -8.47 -8.98
CA SER A 133 16.14 -8.33 -7.62
C SER A 133 15.08 -8.04 -6.55
N SER A 134 13.87 -7.60 -6.95
CA SER A 134 12.79 -7.24 -6.04
C SER A 134 11.78 -8.37 -5.88
N ARG A 135 11.28 -8.56 -4.65
CA ARG A 135 10.16 -9.48 -4.38
C ARG A 135 8.82 -8.84 -4.77
N PHE A 136 8.74 -7.52 -4.69
CA PHE A 136 7.50 -6.75 -4.93
C PHE A 136 7.16 -6.63 -6.41
N SER A 137 8.15 -6.71 -7.31
CA SER A 137 7.96 -6.69 -8.77
C SER A 137 7.14 -7.88 -9.30
N LYS A 138 7.00 -8.93 -8.47
CA LYS A 138 6.22 -10.14 -8.77
C LYS A 138 4.75 -10.02 -8.35
N LEU A 139 4.37 -8.95 -7.64
CA LEU A 139 3.02 -8.70 -7.16
C LEU A 139 2.25 -7.82 -8.15
N ALA A 140 0.93 -7.95 -8.18
CA ALA A 140 0.07 -6.92 -8.76
C ALA A 140 0.07 -5.70 -7.83
N GLY A 141 0.51 -4.55 -8.33
CA GLY A 141 0.62 -3.31 -7.56
C GLY A 141 -0.58 -2.40 -7.76
N MET A 142 -1.30 -2.09 -6.69
CA MET A 142 -2.20 -0.92 -6.65
C MET A 142 -1.36 0.28 -6.20
N VAL A 143 -0.98 1.15 -7.12
CA VAL A 143 -0.17 2.33 -6.82
C VAL A 143 -1.08 3.48 -6.44
N LEU A 144 -0.89 4.03 -5.25
CA LEU A 144 -1.51 5.27 -4.79
C LEU A 144 -0.53 6.40 -5.03
N VAL A 145 -0.92 7.37 -5.83
CA VAL A 145 -0.14 8.59 -6.07
C VAL A 145 -0.79 9.70 -5.29
N LEU A 146 -0.26 9.94 -4.09
CA LEU A 146 -0.77 10.91 -3.15
C LEU A 146 -0.21 12.30 -3.46
N LYS A 147 -1.12 13.27 -3.56
CA LYS A 147 -0.78 14.69 -3.49
C LYS A 147 -1.04 15.16 -2.07
N LEU A 148 0.03 15.47 -1.34
CA LEU A 148 -0.06 15.97 0.03
C LEU A 148 -0.35 17.48 0.02
N LYS A 149 -1.05 17.96 1.04
CA LYS A 149 -1.27 19.41 1.22
C LYS A 149 0.05 20.14 1.46
N SER A 150 0.12 21.36 0.95
CA SER A 150 1.25 22.27 1.22
C SER A 150 1.33 22.66 2.69
N GLY A 151 2.55 22.87 3.21
CA GLY A 151 2.77 23.40 4.55
C GLY A 151 2.65 22.38 5.69
N LEU A 152 2.55 21.09 5.37
CA LEU A 152 2.68 20.03 6.36
C LEU A 152 4.09 20.02 6.96
N SER A 153 4.18 19.66 8.25
CA SER A 153 5.47 19.35 8.85
C SER A 153 6.07 18.10 8.22
N ASP A 154 7.39 17.93 8.30
CA ASP A 154 8.05 16.70 7.83
C ASP A 154 7.47 15.44 8.48
N TRP A 155 7.05 15.55 9.75
CA TRP A 155 6.41 14.45 10.47
C TRP A 155 5.02 14.14 9.92
N ASP A 156 4.17 15.16 9.76
CA ASP A 156 2.80 14.97 9.27
C ASP A 156 2.79 14.42 7.84
N ALA A 157 3.68 14.92 6.99
CA ALA A 157 3.87 14.42 5.63
C ALA A 157 4.48 13.02 5.60
N HIS A 158 5.26 12.63 6.62
CA HIS A 158 5.77 11.28 6.73
C HIS A 158 4.71 10.27 7.15
N CYS A 159 3.79 10.68 8.03
CA CYS A 159 2.73 9.83 8.55
C CYS A 159 1.42 9.89 7.75
N ALA A 160 1.37 10.66 6.65
CA ALA A 160 0.23 10.74 5.72
C ALA A 160 0.21 9.53 4.79
#